data_AF-A0A3G1B5S0-F1
#
_entry.id   AF-A0A3G1B5S0-F1
#
_cell.length_a   1.000
_cell.length_b   1.000
_cell.length_c   1.000
_cell.angle_alpha   90.00
_cell.angle_beta   90.00
_cell.angle_gamma   90.00
#
_symmetry.space_group_name_H-M   'P 1'
#
loop_
_entity.id
_entity.type
_entity.pdbx_description
1 polymer ?
#
loop_
_entity_poly.entity_id
_entity_poly.type
_entity_poly.pdbx_seq_one_letter_code
_entity_poly.pdbx_strand_id
1 'polypeptide(L)'
;MDVSHPNFAGNIIVNLANLPDFLRKPILKKRMEEFFSLSEPDRLEVINNALEAGPTIPFPNFAKLFATWLEILGAMPEEKRVALVLAYISEILRNPQKLILFNLDGILEIFISLDKTSQDAIAGSIGTIVSKLSDNQKRQLFLIIPQDAKLRLGL
;
A
#
# COMPACT_ATOMS: atom_id res chain seq x y z
N MET A 1 -3.81 32.45 -5.04
CA MET A 1 -2.85 31.81 -5.96
C MET A 1 -2.28 30.64 -5.20
N ASP A 2 -2.69 29.44 -5.55
CA ASP A 2 -2.14 28.23 -4.96
C ASP A 2 -0.81 27.94 -5.67
N VAL A 3 0.29 28.14 -4.96
CA VAL A 3 1.62 27.77 -5.45
C VAL A 3 1.69 26.26 -5.27
N SER A 4 1.37 25.52 -6.33
CA SER A 4 1.54 24.07 -6.36
C SER A 4 3.00 23.76 -6.04
N HIS A 5 3.29 23.36 -4.79
CA HIS A 5 4.57 22.77 -4.45
C HIS A 5 4.76 21.56 -5.38
N PRO A 6 5.90 21.45 -6.09
CA PRO A 6 6.15 20.27 -6.90
C PRO A 6 6.01 19.04 -6.01
N ASN A 7 5.19 18.06 -6.41
CA ASN A 7 5.05 16.81 -5.67
C ASN A 7 6.34 15.99 -5.85
N PHE A 8 7.40 16.39 -5.15
CA PHE A 8 8.74 15.79 -5.24
C PHE A 8 8.70 14.31 -4.84
N ALA A 9 7.88 13.96 -3.85
CA ALA A 9 7.69 12.57 -3.43
C ALA A 9 6.98 11.75 -4.52
N GLY A 10 5.93 12.28 -5.13
CA GLY A 10 5.24 11.63 -6.26
C GLY A 10 6.17 11.39 -7.45
N ASN A 11 7.02 12.37 -7.78
CA ASN A 11 8.05 12.23 -8.81
C ASN A 11 9.06 11.11 -8.49
N ILE A 12 9.41 10.91 -7.21
CA ILE A 12 10.29 9.81 -6.78
C ILE A 12 9.58 8.46 -6.98
N ILE A 13 8.30 8.33 -6.61
CA ILE A 13 7.55 7.07 -6.73
C ILE A 13 7.37 6.68 -8.20
N VAL A 14 7.05 7.65 -9.06
CA VAL A 14 6.96 7.45 -10.51
C VAL A 14 8.31 7.01 -11.08
N ASN A 15 9.41 7.64 -10.65
CA ASN A 15 10.76 7.24 -11.07
C ASN A 15 11.10 5.82 -10.62
N LEU A 16 10.76 5.44 -9.38
CA LEU A 16 10.97 4.08 -8.86
C LEU A 16 10.25 3.02 -9.71
N ALA A 17 9.05 3.31 -10.20
CA ALA A 17 8.29 2.39 -11.04
C ALA A 17 8.97 2.06 -12.38
N ASN A 18 9.83 2.96 -12.87
CA ASN A 18 10.54 2.80 -14.13
C ASN A 18 11.95 2.18 -13.96
N LEU A 19 12.41 1.95 -12.72
CA LEU A 19 13.72 1.35 -12.47
C LEU A 19 13.72 -0.17 -12.69
N PRO A 20 14.85 -0.75 -13.15
CA PRO A 20 15.08 -2.18 -13.12
C PRO A 20 14.97 -2.77 -11.71
N ASP A 21 14.56 -4.02 -11.61
CA ASP A 21 14.24 -4.68 -10.33
C ASP A 21 15.40 -4.67 -9.34
N PHE A 22 16.64 -4.88 -9.82
CA PHE A 22 17.85 -4.90 -8.99
C PHE A 22 18.17 -3.54 -8.34
N LEU A 23 17.67 -2.43 -8.92
CA LEU A 23 17.75 -1.09 -8.30
C LEU A 23 16.49 -0.78 -7.50
N ARG A 24 15.32 -1.11 -8.03
CA ARG A 24 14.03 -0.80 -7.40
C ARG A 24 13.92 -1.43 -6.00
N LYS A 25 14.24 -2.72 -5.87
CA LYS A 25 14.07 -3.48 -4.63
C LYS A 25 14.88 -2.93 -3.44
N PRO A 26 16.21 -2.71 -3.52
CA PRO A 26 16.96 -2.15 -2.40
C PRO A 26 16.54 -0.72 -2.03
N ILE A 27 16.21 0.12 -3.02
CA ILE A 27 15.78 1.51 -2.74
C ILE A 27 14.42 1.52 -2.04
N LEU A 28 13.46 0.73 -2.55
CA LEU A 28 12.13 0.64 -1.96
C LEU A 28 12.18 0.06 -0.55
N LYS A 29 13.00 -0.98 -0.33
CA LYS A 29 13.20 -1.56 1.00
C LYS A 29 13.72 -0.53 2.00
N LYS A 30 14.76 0.24 1.62
CA LYS A 30 15.30 1.30 2.46
C LYS A 30 14.23 2.33 2.83
N ARG A 31 13.42 2.78 1.86
CA ARG A 31 12.32 3.74 2.09
C ARG A 31 11.25 3.20 3.02
N MET A 32 10.86 1.93 2.86
CA MET A 32 9.90 1.27 3.75
C MET A 32 10.47 1.10 5.17
N GLU A 33 11.79 0.91 5.32
CA GLU A 33 12.44 0.86 6.63
C GLU A 33 12.53 2.25 7.29
N GLU A 34 12.86 3.29 6.52
CA GLU A 34 12.92 4.69 6.97
C GLU A 34 11.57 5.18 7.51
N PHE A 35 10.45 4.69 6.97
CA PHE A 35 9.10 5.01 7.44
C PHE A 35 8.94 4.85 8.97
N PHE A 36 9.58 3.84 9.56
CA PHE A 36 9.47 3.57 10.99
C PHE A 36 10.27 4.54 11.86
N SER A 37 11.19 5.31 11.28
CA SER A 37 11.96 6.35 11.97
C SER A 37 11.35 7.76 11.83
N LEU A 38 10.30 7.91 11.02
CA LEU A 38 9.62 9.19 10.79
C LEU A 38 8.66 9.56 11.92
N SER A 39 8.38 10.87 12.04
CA SER A 39 7.30 11.38 12.89
C SER A 39 5.92 11.03 12.31
N GLU A 40 4.86 11.08 13.12
CA GLU A 40 3.50 10.80 12.64
C GLU A 40 3.05 11.71 11.47
N PRO A 41 3.28 13.04 11.50
CA PRO A 41 3.02 13.91 10.35
C PRO A 41 3.76 13.47 9.07
N ASP A 42 5.05 13.14 9.20
CA ASP A 42 5.88 12.73 8.05
C ASP A 42 5.43 11.37 7.50
N ARG A 43 5.04 10.43 8.37
CA ARG A 43 4.44 9.15 7.97
C ARG A 43 3.16 9.37 7.17
N LEU A 44 2.29 10.24 7.65
CA LEU A 44 1.04 10.58 6.96
C LEU A 44 1.33 11.19 5.58
N GLU A 45 2.32 12.08 5.48
CA GLU A 45 2.76 12.65 4.21
C GLU A 45 3.25 11.56 3.24
N VAL A 46 4.06 10.60 3.70
CA VAL A 46 4.53 9.47 2.89
C VAL A 46 3.35 8.64 2.35
N ILE A 47 2.36 8.32 3.19
CA ILE A 47 1.17 7.55 2.76
C ILE A 47 0.36 8.33 1.73
N ASN A 48 0.15 9.63 1.94
CA ASN A 48 -0.59 10.49 1.02
C ASN A 48 0.10 10.58 -0.34
N ASN A 49 1.40 10.84 -0.35
CA ASN A 49 2.18 10.92 -1.58
C ASN A 49 2.14 9.59 -2.37
N ALA A 50 2.16 8.45 -1.68
CA ALA A 50 2.03 7.14 -2.32
C ALA A 50 0.64 6.90 -2.93
N LEU A 51 -0.43 7.25 -2.20
CA LEU A 51 -1.81 7.12 -2.68
C LEU A 51 -2.11 8.08 -3.84
N GLU A 52 -1.50 9.26 -3.87
CA GLU A 52 -1.64 10.23 -4.97
C GLU A 52 -0.82 9.83 -6.20
N ALA A 53 0.39 9.31 -6.02
CA ALA A 53 1.26 8.95 -7.13
C ALA A 53 0.84 7.64 -7.81
N GLY A 54 0.39 6.65 -7.03
CA GLY A 54 0.01 5.32 -7.51
C GLY A 54 -0.83 5.30 -8.80
N PRO A 55 -1.99 5.98 -8.86
CA PRO A 55 -2.88 5.93 -10.03
C PRO A 55 -2.35 6.73 -11.22
N THR A 56 -1.32 7.57 -11.05
CA THR A 56 -0.69 8.33 -12.16
C THR A 56 0.31 7.48 -12.95
N ILE A 57 0.74 6.34 -12.40
CA ILE A 57 1.73 5.46 -13.02
C ILE A 57 1.01 4.52 -14.01
N PRO A 58 1.51 4.35 -15.25
CA PRO A 58 0.98 3.35 -16.17
C PRO A 58 0.89 1.98 -15.52
N PHE A 59 -0.27 1.33 -15.60
CA PHE A 59 -0.56 0.12 -14.83
C PHE A 59 0.53 -0.97 -14.92
N PRO A 60 1.15 -1.28 -16.07
CA PRO A 60 2.24 -2.26 -16.13
C PRO A 60 3.45 -1.92 -15.26
N ASN A 61 3.79 -0.64 -15.10
CA ASN A 61 4.90 -0.18 -14.26
C ASN A 61 4.48 -0.10 -12.80
N PHE A 62 3.23 0.33 -12.54
CA PHE A 62 2.64 0.26 -11.21
C PHE A 62 2.62 -1.18 -10.69
N ALA A 63 2.22 -2.14 -11.52
CA ALA A 63 2.14 -3.54 -11.15
C ALA A 63 3.50 -4.10 -10.72
N LYS A 64 4.57 -3.77 -11.45
CA LYS A 64 5.94 -4.12 -11.09
C LYS A 64 6.38 -3.47 -9.77
N LEU A 65 6.11 -2.17 -9.60
CA LEU A 65 6.43 -1.45 -8.36
C LEU A 65 5.69 -2.07 -7.16
N PHE A 66 4.40 -2.30 -7.31
CA PHE A 66 3.53 -2.80 -6.25
C PHE A 66 3.85 -4.26 -5.90
N ALA A 67 4.16 -5.11 -6.89
CA ALA A 67 4.66 -6.46 -6.63
C ALA A 67 5.94 -6.42 -5.78
N THR A 68 6.92 -5.58 -6.14
CA THR A 68 8.15 -5.39 -5.34
C THR A 68 7.84 -4.88 -3.94
N TRP A 69 6.88 -3.96 -3.80
CA TRP A 69 6.43 -3.45 -2.51
C TRP A 69 5.84 -4.56 -1.63
N LEU A 70 4.96 -5.40 -2.19
CA LEU A 70 4.35 -6.52 -1.47
C LEU A 70 5.36 -7.60 -1.11
N GLU A 71 6.31 -7.93 -1.99
CA GLU A 71 7.40 -8.87 -1.66
C GLU A 71 8.21 -8.39 -0.46
N ILE A 72 8.56 -7.10 -0.42
CA ILE A 72 9.29 -6.53 0.71
C ILE A 72 8.41 -6.57 1.95
N LEU A 73 7.13 -6.18 1.84
CA LEU A 73 6.18 -6.18 2.94
C LEU A 73 6.00 -7.59 3.54
N GLY A 74 5.82 -8.61 2.71
CA GLY A 74 5.65 -10.00 3.14
C GLY A 74 6.85 -10.53 3.92
N ALA A 75 8.06 -10.08 3.58
CA ALA A 75 9.30 -10.43 4.27
C ALA A 75 9.57 -9.62 5.55
N MET A 76 8.79 -8.58 5.86
CA MET A 76 8.97 -7.78 7.09
C MET A 76 8.47 -8.54 8.33
N PRO A 77 9.01 -8.23 9.53
CA PRO A 77 8.40 -8.68 10.79
C PRO A 77 6.94 -8.24 10.90
N GLU A 78 6.10 -9.06 11.52
CA GLU A 78 4.66 -8.82 11.61
C GLU A 78 4.32 -7.44 12.19
N GLU A 79 5.00 -7.02 13.26
CA GLU A 79 4.77 -5.72 13.89
C GLU A 79 4.93 -4.56 12.88
N LYS A 80 6.01 -4.57 12.10
CA LYS A 80 6.28 -3.57 11.06
C LYS A 80 5.25 -3.65 9.93
N ARG A 81 4.90 -4.87 9.51
CA ARG A 81 3.90 -5.11 8.47
C ARG A 81 2.53 -4.59 8.88
N VAL A 82 2.07 -4.90 10.09
CA VAL A 82 0.82 -4.41 10.68
C VAL A 82 0.83 -2.88 10.76
N ALA A 83 1.90 -2.28 11.27
CA ALA A 83 2.00 -0.82 11.39
C ALA A 83 1.89 -0.12 10.03
N LEU A 84 2.62 -0.58 9.01
CA LEU A 84 2.60 0.04 7.68
C LEU A 84 1.25 -0.16 6.97
N VAL A 85 0.67 -1.37 7.02
CA VAL A 85 -0.64 -1.64 6.42
C VAL A 85 -1.75 -0.86 7.13
N LEU A 86 -1.69 -0.74 8.46
CA LEU A 86 -2.65 0.05 9.24
C LEU A 86 -2.60 1.54 8.87
N ALA A 87 -1.41 2.09 8.57
CA ALA A 87 -1.27 3.47 8.13
C ALA A 87 -2.03 3.72 6.81
N TYR A 88 -1.88 2.82 5.83
CA TYR A 88 -2.66 2.87 4.58
C TYR A 88 -4.16 2.70 4.83
N ILE A 89 -4.59 1.68 5.58
CA ILE A 89 -6.02 1.43 5.86
C ILE A 89 -6.66 2.62 6.59
N SER A 90 -5.96 3.21 7.56
CA SER A 90 -6.46 4.36 8.32
C SER A 90 -6.69 5.57 7.42
N GLU A 91 -5.75 5.83 6.50
CA GLU A 91 -5.88 6.95 5.55
C GLU A 91 -6.97 6.70 4.51
N ILE A 92 -7.11 5.46 4.02
CA ILE A 92 -8.20 5.05 3.13
C ILE A 92 -9.57 5.18 3.80
N LEU A 93 -9.70 4.77 5.08
CA LEU A 93 -10.95 4.91 5.83
C LEU A 93 -11.33 6.39 6.03
N ARG A 94 -10.33 7.27 6.19
CA ARG A 94 -10.55 8.71 6.30
C ARG A 94 -10.89 9.34 4.95
N ASN A 95 -10.27 8.87 3.88
CA ASN A 95 -10.34 9.44 2.53
C ASN A 95 -10.57 8.34 1.47
N PRO A 96 -11.74 7.68 1.45
CA PRO A 96 -12.00 6.54 0.57
C PRO A 96 -11.92 6.89 -0.92
N GLN A 97 -12.14 8.16 -1.27
CA GLN A 97 -12.01 8.68 -2.64
C GLN A 97 -10.62 8.46 -3.24
N LYS A 98 -9.57 8.31 -2.42
CA LYS A 98 -8.20 8.03 -2.88
C LYS A 98 -8.08 6.70 -3.63
N LEU A 99 -9.02 5.77 -3.43
CA LEU A 99 -9.02 4.48 -4.13
C LEU A 99 -9.80 4.48 -5.44
N ILE A 100 -10.60 5.51 -5.73
CA ILE A 100 -11.46 5.55 -6.94
C ILE A 100 -10.65 5.40 -8.23
N LEU A 101 -9.43 5.96 -8.26
CA LEU A 101 -8.56 5.93 -9.43
C LEU A 101 -7.71 4.67 -9.55
N PHE A 102 -7.75 3.78 -8.56
CA PHE A 102 -6.99 2.54 -8.58
C PHE A 102 -7.76 1.41 -9.26
N ASN A 103 -7.05 0.63 -10.07
CA ASN A 103 -7.54 -0.66 -10.56
C ASN A 103 -7.44 -1.70 -9.42
N LEU A 104 -8.50 -1.82 -8.60
CA LEU A 104 -8.52 -2.72 -7.45
C LEU A 104 -8.45 -4.19 -7.84
N ASP A 105 -9.04 -4.58 -8.97
CA ASP A 105 -8.97 -5.95 -9.49
C ASP A 105 -7.53 -6.30 -9.88
N GLY A 106 -6.87 -5.38 -10.60
CA GLY A 106 -5.45 -5.52 -10.95
C GLY A 106 -4.52 -5.56 -9.72
N ILE A 107 -4.82 -4.77 -8.68
CA ILE A 107 -4.11 -4.84 -7.38
C ILE A 107 -4.26 -6.22 -6.74
N LEU A 108 -5.48 -6.77 -6.75
CA LEU A 108 -5.76 -8.10 -6.21
C LEU A 108 -5.04 -9.19 -7.01
N GLU A 109 -5.02 -9.11 -8.33
CA GLU A 109 -4.27 -10.04 -9.19
C GLU A 109 -2.77 -10.03 -8.87
N ILE A 110 -2.17 -8.86 -8.65
CA ILE A 110 -0.77 -8.74 -8.26
C ILE A 110 -0.53 -9.43 -6.91
N PHE A 111 -1.41 -9.21 -5.92
CA PHE A 111 -1.33 -9.90 -4.63
C PHE A 111 -1.42 -11.43 -4.77
N ILE A 112 -2.34 -11.93 -5.59
CA ILE A 112 -2.53 -13.36 -5.84
C ILE A 112 -1.31 -13.98 -6.55
N SER A 113 -0.55 -13.19 -7.31
CA SER A 113 0.65 -13.65 -8.01
C SER A 113 1.88 -13.89 -7.11
N LEU A 114 1.85 -13.43 -5.85
CA LEU A 114 2.95 -13.63 -4.90
C LEU A 114 3.10 -15.09 -4.48
N ASP A 115 4.23 -15.45 -3.88
CA ASP A 115 4.39 -16.75 -3.24
C ASP A 115 3.45 -16.89 -2.02
N LYS A 116 3.09 -18.14 -1.70
CA LYS A 116 2.11 -18.43 -0.64
C LYS A 116 2.54 -17.91 0.73
N THR A 117 3.84 -17.93 1.04
CA THR A 117 4.36 -17.42 2.32
C THR A 117 4.12 -15.91 2.45
N SER A 118 4.41 -15.15 1.39
CA SER A 118 4.14 -13.71 1.34
C SER A 118 2.64 -13.41 1.43
N GLN A 119 1.80 -14.17 0.71
CA GLN A 119 0.35 -14.03 0.80
C GLN A 119 -0.16 -14.24 2.21
N ASP A 120 0.23 -15.33 2.86
CA ASP A 120 -0.23 -15.68 4.21
C ASP A 120 0.24 -14.68 5.26
N ALA A 121 1.48 -14.19 5.14
CA ALA A 121 2.01 -13.17 6.04
C ALA A 121 1.21 -11.86 5.94
N ILE A 122 0.93 -11.39 4.73
CA ILE A 122 0.18 -10.14 4.49
C ILE A 122 -1.29 -10.31 4.90
N ALA A 123 -1.93 -11.41 4.50
CA ALA A 123 -3.32 -11.70 4.87
C ALA A 123 -3.48 -11.80 6.40
N GLY A 124 -2.55 -12.46 7.09
CA GLY A 124 -2.53 -12.52 8.55
C GLY A 124 -2.47 -11.14 9.20
N SER A 125 -1.62 -10.24 8.69
CA SER A 125 -1.55 -8.86 9.21
C SER A 125 -2.81 -8.04 8.92
N ILE A 126 -3.41 -8.21 7.75
CA ILE A 126 -4.70 -7.57 7.44
C ILE A 126 -5.79 -8.10 8.37
N GLY A 127 -5.85 -9.42 8.62
CA GLY A 127 -6.78 -10.03 9.59
C GLY A 127 -6.60 -9.47 11.00
N THR A 128 -5.35 -9.34 11.47
CA THR A 128 -5.02 -8.69 12.75
C THR A 128 -5.55 -7.26 12.80
N ILE A 129 -5.40 -6.48 11.73
CA ILE A 129 -5.91 -5.10 11.67
C ILE A 129 -7.43 -5.10 11.69
N VAL A 130 -8.08 -5.84 10.81
CA VAL A 130 -9.55 -5.88 10.68
C VAL A 130 -10.18 -6.30 12.01
N SER A 131 -9.61 -7.29 12.71
CA SER A 131 -10.14 -7.72 14.01
C SER A 131 -10.24 -6.60 15.05
N LYS A 132 -9.30 -5.63 15.00
CA LYS A 132 -9.18 -4.49 15.93
C LYS A 132 -9.98 -3.25 15.50
N LEU A 133 -10.50 -3.21 14.28
CA LEU A 133 -11.34 -2.10 13.81
C LEU A 133 -12.71 -2.13 14.52
N SER A 134 -13.27 -0.94 14.78
CA SER A 134 -14.66 -0.81 15.23
C SER A 134 -15.64 -1.32 14.17
N ASP A 135 -16.86 -1.68 14.56
CA ASP A 135 -17.87 -2.19 13.62
C ASP A 135 -18.18 -1.20 12.49
N ASN A 136 -18.17 0.10 12.78
CA ASN A 136 -18.35 1.13 11.77
C ASN A 136 -17.19 1.17 10.76
N GLN A 137 -15.95 1.08 11.24
CA GLN A 137 -14.76 1.04 10.37
C GLN A 137 -14.72 -0.24 9.52
N LYS A 138 -15.09 -1.40 10.10
CA LYS A 138 -15.21 -2.66 9.36
C LYS A 138 -16.23 -2.53 8.23
N ARG A 139 -17.42 -2.00 8.52
CA ARG A 139 -18.46 -1.75 7.50
C ARG A 139 -17.96 -0.84 6.38
N GLN A 140 -17.29 0.26 6.71
CA GLN A 140 -16.71 1.16 5.72
C GLN A 140 -15.65 0.47 4.86
N LEU A 141 -14.71 -0.26 5.48
CA LEU A 141 -13.68 -1.00 4.75
C LEU A 141 -14.29 -2.04 3.80
N PHE A 142 -15.33 -2.74 4.23
CA PHE A 142 -16.00 -3.76 3.43
C PHE A 142 -16.84 -3.21 2.27
N LEU A 143 -17.20 -1.93 2.29
CA LEU A 143 -17.81 -1.26 1.13
C LEU A 143 -16.76 -0.90 0.07
N ILE A 144 -15.51 -0.75 0.46
CA ILE A 144 -14.40 -0.32 -0.40
C ILE A 144 -13.74 -1.53 -1.07
N ILE A 145 -13.55 -2.62 -0.33
CA ILE A 145 -12.84 -3.81 -0.81
C ILE A 145 -13.77 -4.69 -1.67
N PRO A 146 -13.36 -5.12 -2.88
CA PRO A 146 -14.12 -6.06 -3.71
C PRO A 146 -14.45 -7.36 -2.98
N GLN A 147 -15.58 -8.00 -3.31
CA GLN A 147 -16.01 -9.23 -2.62
C GLN A 147 -14.99 -10.37 -2.75
N ASP A 148 -14.36 -10.51 -3.92
CA ASP A 148 -13.34 -11.54 -4.15
C ASP A 148 -12.08 -11.32 -3.31
N ALA A 149 -11.71 -10.06 -3.07
CA ALA A 149 -10.60 -9.73 -2.18
C ALA A 149 -10.89 -10.16 -0.74
N LYS A 150 -12.13 -9.99 -0.24
CA LYS A 150 -12.52 -10.45 1.11
C LYS A 150 -12.36 -11.96 1.26
N LEU A 151 -12.89 -12.72 0.30
CA LEU A 151 -12.78 -14.18 0.28
C LEU A 151 -11.31 -14.65 0.29
N ARG A 152 -10.44 -13.97 -0.47
CA ARG A 152 -9.01 -14.30 -0.56
C ARG A 152 -8.23 -13.90 0.69
N LEU A 153 -8.65 -12.85 1.39
CA LEU A 153 -8.06 -12.39 2.64
C LEU A 153 -8.61 -13.11 3.88
N GLY A 154 -9.61 -13.99 3.71
CA GLY A 154 -10.27 -14.69 4.81
C GLY A 154 -11.11 -13.78 5.70
N LEU A 155 -11.67 -12.71 5.13
CA LEU A 155 -12.48 -11.68 5.81
C LEU A 155 -13.99 -11.87 5.59
#